data_AF-A0A259H1F6-F1
#
_entry.id   AF-A0A259H1F6-F1
#
_cell.length_a   1.000
_cell.length_b   1.000
_cell.length_c   1.000
_cell.angle_alpha   90.00
_cell.angle_beta   90.00
_cell.angle_gamma   90.00
#
_symmetry.space_group_name_H-M   'P 1'
#
loop_
_entity.id
_entity.type
_entity.pdbx_description
1 polymer ?
#
loop_
_entity_poly.entity_id
_entity_poly.type
_entity_poly.pdbx_seq_one_letter_code
_entity_poly.pdbx_strand_id
1 'polypeptide(L)'
;MTSQLADALLAARLLAHSRDRLGGMCLRGGGPARDLVLDALRALLPPETPFRRLPGHIDDDRLSGGTDIAASLASGTLVLQRGLLAEVAGGVLVIPMAERLRIDIAGRVAQAMDNGAAFLLILLEDGADGDDRPPPALMERVAF
;
A
#
# COMPACT_ATOMS: atom_id res chain seq x y z
N MET A 1 -19.99 -10.02 16.67
CA MET A 1 -18.95 -9.28 15.93
C MET A 1 -18.99 -7.84 16.41
N THR A 2 -17.90 -7.29 16.92
CA THR A 2 -17.81 -5.88 17.31
C THR A 2 -18.16 -5.01 16.11
N SER A 3 -18.92 -3.93 16.27
CA SER A 3 -19.36 -3.05 15.16
C SER A 3 -18.18 -2.63 14.26
N GLN A 4 -17.03 -2.31 14.86
CA GLN A 4 -15.80 -1.91 14.15
C GLN A 4 -15.30 -2.95 13.14
N LEU A 5 -15.35 -4.24 13.47
CA LEU A 5 -14.91 -5.28 12.53
C LEU A 5 -15.90 -5.41 11.37
N ALA A 6 -17.21 -5.27 11.63
CA ALA A 6 -18.22 -5.28 10.58
C ALA A 6 -18.04 -4.09 9.63
N ASP A 7 -17.74 -2.90 10.17
CA ASP A 7 -17.47 -1.69 9.40
C ASP A 7 -16.21 -1.83 8.54
N ALA A 8 -15.12 -2.38 9.09
CA ALA A 8 -13.90 -2.64 8.34
C ALA A 8 -14.10 -3.67 7.20
N LEU A 9 -14.91 -4.71 7.44
CA LEU A 9 -15.28 -5.68 6.40
C LEU A 9 -16.17 -5.05 5.32
N LEU A 10 -17.06 -4.12 5.69
CA LEU A 10 -17.85 -3.36 4.73
C LEU A 10 -16.96 -2.44 3.88
N ALA A 11 -16.03 -1.72 4.50
CA ALA A 11 -15.04 -0.91 3.80
C ALA A 11 -14.23 -1.76 2.81
N ALA A 12 -13.82 -2.98 3.19
CA ALA A 12 -13.07 -3.88 2.31
C ALA A 12 -13.88 -4.29 1.08
N ARG A 13 -15.19 -4.51 1.24
CA ARG A 13 -16.11 -4.77 0.11
C ARG A 13 -16.26 -3.58 -0.81
N LEU A 14 -16.37 -2.37 -0.26
CA LEU A 14 -16.44 -1.15 -1.05
C LEU A 14 -15.14 -0.93 -1.83
N LEU A 15 -13.97 -1.11 -1.20
CA LEU A 15 -12.67 -1.04 -1.85
C LEU A 15 -12.54 -2.03 -3.01
N ALA A 16 -12.95 -3.29 -2.81
CA ALA A 16 -12.89 -4.31 -3.85
C ALA A 16 -13.79 -3.96 -5.06
N HIS A 17 -14.91 -3.26 -4.83
CA HIS A 17 -15.84 -2.85 -5.88
C HIS A 17 -15.39 -1.60 -6.65
N SER A 18 -14.82 -0.59 -5.98
CA SER A 18 -14.47 0.71 -6.57
C SER A 18 -12.99 1.04 -6.37
N ARG A 19 -12.13 0.17 -6.90
CA ARG A 19 -10.68 0.14 -6.65
C ARG A 19 -9.95 1.41 -7.08
N ASP A 20 -10.43 2.01 -8.15
CA ASP A 20 -9.86 3.18 -8.83
C ASP A 20 -10.35 4.52 -8.27
N ARG A 21 -11.28 4.51 -7.30
CA ARG A 21 -11.85 5.75 -6.72
C ARG A 21 -11.63 5.92 -5.23
N LEU A 22 -11.50 4.82 -4.49
CA LEU A 22 -11.50 4.86 -3.02
C LEU A 22 -10.10 4.93 -2.42
N GLY A 23 -9.05 4.65 -3.21
CA GLY A 23 -7.65 4.80 -2.82
C GLY A 23 -7.14 3.81 -1.77
N GLY A 24 -7.92 3.47 -0.75
CA GLY A 24 -7.46 2.58 0.32
C GLY A 24 -8.23 2.67 1.64
N MET A 25 -7.65 2.07 2.68
CA MET A 25 -8.11 2.19 4.06
C MET A 25 -6.97 2.20 5.08
N CYS A 26 -7.21 2.78 6.25
CA CYS A 26 -6.39 2.64 7.45
C CYS A 26 -7.04 1.67 8.44
N LEU A 27 -6.30 0.65 8.85
CA LEU A 27 -6.71 -0.30 9.89
C LEU A 27 -5.93 -0.05 11.16
N ARG A 28 -6.64 0.40 12.19
CA ARG A 28 -6.10 0.63 13.53
C ARG A 28 -6.25 -0.61 14.40
N GLY A 29 -5.18 -0.91 15.14
CA GLY A 29 -5.09 -2.03 16.06
C GLY A 29 -4.49 -3.28 15.42
N GLY A 30 -3.85 -4.10 16.25
CA GLY A 30 -3.25 -5.36 15.86
C GLY A 30 -4.18 -6.57 16.03
N GLY A 31 -3.64 -7.74 15.69
CA GLY A 31 -4.25 -9.04 16.01
C GLY A 31 -5.22 -9.61 14.96
N PRO A 32 -5.98 -10.66 15.33
CA PRO A 32 -6.72 -11.49 14.37
C PRO A 32 -7.79 -10.75 13.57
N ALA A 33 -8.38 -9.70 14.14
CA ALA A 33 -9.39 -8.89 13.46
C ALA A 33 -8.82 -8.19 12.21
N ARG A 34 -7.58 -7.68 12.29
CA ARG A 34 -6.89 -7.07 11.15
C ARG A 34 -6.61 -8.10 10.05
N ASP A 35 -6.13 -9.27 10.44
CA ASP A 35 -5.80 -10.33 9.49
C ASP A 35 -7.07 -10.84 8.78
N LEU A 36 -8.19 -10.95 9.50
CA LEU A 36 -9.50 -11.27 8.90
C LEU A 36 -9.93 -10.25 7.83
N VAL A 37 -9.71 -8.95 8.05
CA VAL A 37 -10.05 -7.91 7.06
C VAL A 37 -9.14 -8.00 5.85
N LEU A 38 -7.83 -8.23 6.04
CA LEU A 38 -6.87 -8.41 4.95
C LEU A 38 -7.18 -9.65 4.10
N ASP A 39 -7.52 -10.75 4.74
CA ASP A 39 -7.90 -12.00 4.06
C ASP A 39 -9.23 -11.86 3.33
N ALA A 40 -10.22 -11.18 3.94
CA ALA A 40 -11.50 -10.88 3.28
C ALA A 40 -11.30 -9.99 2.05
N LEU A 41 -10.50 -8.92 2.15
CA LEU A 41 -10.16 -8.07 1.01
C LEU A 41 -9.48 -8.88 -0.10
N ARG A 42 -8.49 -9.71 0.24
CA ARG A 42 -7.80 -10.56 -0.73
C ARG A 42 -8.75 -11.53 -1.43
N ALA A 43 -9.69 -12.14 -0.70
CA ALA A 43 -10.66 -13.08 -1.25
C ALA A 43 -11.71 -12.42 -2.17
N LEU A 44 -11.92 -11.11 -2.04
CA LEU A 44 -12.82 -10.34 -2.90
C LEU A 44 -12.17 -9.88 -4.22
N LEU A 45 -10.85 -9.99 -4.32
CA LEU A 45 -10.09 -9.58 -5.49
C LEU A 45 -9.77 -10.79 -6.40
N PRO A 46 -9.53 -10.59 -7.70
CA PRO A 46 -9.05 -11.65 -8.58
C PRO A 46 -7.80 -12.33 -7.99
N PRO A 47 -7.65 -13.67 -8.10
CA PRO A 47 -6.53 -14.39 -7.48
C PRO A 47 -5.13 -13.89 -7.88
N GLU A 48 -4.99 -13.39 -9.09
CA GLU A 48 -3.74 -12.84 -9.65
C GLU A 48 -3.44 -11.41 -9.20
N THR A 49 -4.30 -10.80 -8.38
CA THR A 49 -4.14 -9.41 -7.94
C THR A 49 -2.87 -9.30 -7.07
N PRO A 50 -1.89 -8.46 -7.45
CA PRO A 50 -0.68 -8.29 -6.65
C PRO A 50 -1.04 -7.79 -5.26
N PHE A 51 -0.54 -8.47 -4.22
CA PHE A 51 -0.76 -8.09 -2.83
C PHE A 51 0.61 -7.99 -2.14
N ARG A 52 1.18 -6.79 -2.13
CA ARG A 52 2.57 -6.56 -1.70
C ARG A 52 2.60 -5.79 -0.39
N ARG A 53 3.60 -6.09 0.45
CA ARG A 53 3.92 -5.32 1.65
C ARG A 53 5.11 -4.41 1.39
N LEU A 54 5.06 -3.19 1.90
CA LEU A 54 6.19 -2.27 1.90
C LEU A 54 7.26 -2.74 2.90
N PRO A 55 8.50 -3.00 2.47
CA PRO A 55 9.60 -3.30 3.38
C PRO A 55 9.99 -2.08 4.22
N GLY A 56 10.23 -2.27 5.53
CA GLY A 56 10.48 -1.16 6.46
C GLY A 56 11.71 -0.29 6.15
N HIS A 57 12.70 -0.82 5.43
CA HIS A 57 13.93 -0.12 5.04
C HIS A 57 14.04 0.08 3.51
N ILE A 58 12.92 0.16 2.80
CA ILE A 58 12.94 0.40 1.35
C ILE A 58 13.59 1.75 1.03
N ASP A 59 14.43 1.76 -0.01
CA ASP A 59 15.01 2.96 -0.60
C ASP A 59 14.21 3.43 -1.83
N ASP A 60 14.55 4.60 -2.37
CA ASP A 60 13.83 5.19 -3.50
C ASP A 60 13.94 4.33 -4.77
N ASP A 61 15.11 3.74 -5.03
CA ASP A 61 15.37 2.90 -6.20
C ASP A 61 14.53 1.61 -6.16
N ARG A 62 14.39 0.96 -5.00
CA ARG A 62 13.51 -0.21 -4.86
C ARG A 62 12.03 0.15 -4.85
N LEU A 63 11.67 1.34 -4.39
CA LEU A 63 10.28 1.80 -4.39
C LEU A 63 9.80 2.14 -5.80
N SER A 64 10.54 3.03 -6.47
CA SER A 64 10.20 3.63 -7.76
C SER A 64 10.69 2.79 -8.94
N GLY A 65 11.76 2.04 -8.74
CA GLY A 65 12.52 1.41 -9.81
C GLY A 65 13.72 2.28 -10.18
N GLY A 66 14.59 1.73 -11.01
CA GLY A 66 15.84 2.40 -11.36
C GLY A 66 16.42 1.86 -12.65
N THR A 67 17.60 2.36 -13.00
CA THR A 67 18.39 1.82 -14.10
C THR A 67 19.41 0.84 -13.54
N ASP A 68 19.46 -0.37 -14.08
CA ASP A 68 20.56 -1.30 -13.82
C ASP A 68 21.76 -0.87 -14.67
N ILE A 69 22.58 0.03 -14.13
CA ILE A 69 23.71 0.61 -14.88
C ILE A 69 24.69 -0.49 -15.32
N ALA A 70 24.96 -1.47 -14.46
CA ALA A 70 25.88 -2.56 -14.76
C ALA A 70 25.35 -3.43 -15.92
N ALA A 71 24.10 -3.87 -15.85
CA ALA A 71 23.48 -4.64 -16.94
C ALA A 71 23.33 -3.80 -18.21
N SER A 72 23.06 -2.50 -18.08
CA SER A 72 22.92 -1.61 -19.22
C SER A 72 24.25 -1.45 -19.97
N LEU A 73 25.35 -1.26 -19.24
CA LEU A 73 26.69 -1.16 -19.82
C LEU A 73 27.14 -2.49 -20.42
N ALA A 74 26.85 -3.61 -19.76
CA ALA A 74 27.23 -4.93 -20.25
C ALA A 74 26.47 -5.33 -21.53
N SER A 75 25.20 -4.93 -21.65
CA SER A 75 24.35 -5.24 -22.82
C SER A 75 24.41 -4.19 -23.94
N GLY A 76 24.89 -2.97 -23.65
CA GLY A 76 24.83 -1.83 -24.56
C GLY A 76 23.43 -1.25 -24.74
N THR A 77 22.45 -1.67 -23.93
CA THR A 77 21.05 -1.21 -23.99
C THR A 77 20.55 -0.81 -22.61
N LEU A 78 19.65 0.16 -22.51
CA LEU A 78 19.11 0.59 -21.21
C LEU A 78 18.28 -0.53 -20.57
N VAL A 79 18.70 -0.99 -19.39
CA VAL A 79 18.01 -2.00 -18.58
C VAL A 79 17.38 -1.30 -17.37
N LEU A 80 16.04 -1.33 -17.29
CA LEU A 80 15.29 -0.78 -16.17
C LEU A 80 14.91 -1.87 -15.18
N GLN A 81 15.07 -1.58 -13.89
CA GLN A 81 14.54 -2.39 -12.80
C GLN A 81 13.17 -1.87 -12.39
N ARG A 82 12.20 -2.78 -12.29
CA ARG A 82 10.87 -2.45 -11.78
C ARG A 82 10.95 -2.23 -10.27
N GLY A 83 10.40 -1.10 -9.82
CA GLY A 83 10.20 -0.83 -8.41
C GLY A 83 8.92 -1.45 -7.87
N LEU A 84 8.78 -1.45 -6.56
CA LEU A 84 7.62 -1.94 -5.83
C LEU A 84 6.29 -1.31 -6.33
N LEU A 85 6.29 -0.01 -6.64
CA LEU A 85 5.11 0.69 -7.15
C LEU A 85 4.65 0.14 -8.52
N ALA A 86 5.59 -0.26 -9.37
CA ALA A 86 5.29 -0.91 -10.65
C ALA A 86 4.93 -2.39 -10.49
N GLU A 87 5.45 -3.07 -9.47
CA GLU A 87 5.10 -4.45 -9.14
C GLU A 87 3.70 -4.59 -8.55
N VAL A 88 3.20 -3.55 -7.85
CA VAL A 88 1.88 -3.53 -7.21
C VAL A 88 0.79 -2.88 -8.06
N ALA A 89 1.12 -2.45 -9.29
CA ALA A 89 0.15 -1.89 -10.21
C ALA A 89 -1.02 -2.87 -10.47
N GLY A 90 -2.23 -2.34 -10.43
CA GLY A 90 -3.48 -3.10 -10.44
C GLY A 90 -3.72 -3.92 -9.16
N GLY A 91 -3.06 -3.60 -8.05
CA GLY A 91 -2.96 -4.45 -6.86
C GLY A 91 -3.34 -3.78 -5.54
N VAL A 92 -2.75 -4.29 -4.45
CA VAL A 92 -2.87 -3.79 -3.08
C VAL A 92 -1.46 -3.62 -2.50
N LEU A 93 -1.14 -2.40 -2.07
CA LEU A 93 0.06 -2.08 -1.32
C LEU A 93 -0.29 -1.95 0.16
N VAL A 94 0.28 -2.82 0.99
CA VAL A 94 0.11 -2.78 2.45
C VAL A 94 1.33 -2.13 3.08
N ILE A 95 1.12 -1.12 3.92
CA ILE A 95 2.15 -0.45 4.70
C ILE A 95 1.97 -0.83 6.18
N PRO A 96 2.80 -1.75 6.71
CA PRO A 96 2.83 -2.06 8.14
C PRO A 96 3.39 -0.88 8.93
N MET A 97 2.90 -0.68 10.16
CA MET A 97 3.37 0.39 11.07
C MET A 97 3.41 1.75 10.36
N ALA A 98 2.31 2.08 9.67
CA ALA A 98 2.24 3.22 8.77
C ALA A 98 2.53 4.55 9.49
N GLU A 99 2.26 4.64 10.79
CA GLU A 99 2.61 5.77 11.66
C GLU A 99 4.12 6.03 11.76
N ARG A 100 4.96 5.03 11.45
CA ARG A 100 6.42 5.14 11.44
C ARG A 100 7.01 5.32 10.04
N LEU A 101 6.16 5.45 9.02
CA LEU A 101 6.62 5.57 7.64
C LEU A 101 7.40 6.88 7.44
N ARG A 102 8.59 6.78 6.86
CA ARG A 102 9.41 7.95 6.51
C ARG A 102 8.67 8.87 5.55
N ILE A 103 8.73 10.17 5.81
CA ILE A 103 7.96 11.18 5.06
C ILE A 103 8.31 11.23 3.57
N ASP A 104 9.55 10.96 3.20
CA ASP A 104 9.98 10.93 1.80
C ASP A 104 9.37 9.75 1.03
N ILE A 105 9.32 8.56 1.65
CA ILE A 105 8.65 7.38 1.08
C ILE A 105 7.14 7.61 1.00
N ALA A 106 6.53 8.19 2.04
CA ALA A 106 5.12 8.54 2.03
C ALA A 106 4.78 9.52 0.89
N GLY A 107 5.60 10.55 0.69
CA GLY A 107 5.47 11.51 -0.40
C GLY A 107 5.58 10.87 -1.78
N ARG A 108 6.50 9.91 -1.97
CA ARG A 108 6.64 9.13 -3.22
C ARG A 108 5.40 8.29 -3.52
N VAL A 109 4.87 7.59 -2.51
CA VAL A 109 3.64 6.80 -2.66
C VAL A 109 2.44 7.70 -2.98
N ALA A 110 2.29 8.81 -2.26
CA ALA A 110 1.25 9.82 -2.52
C ALA A 110 1.33 10.37 -3.96
N GLN A 111 2.53 10.75 -4.39
CA GLN A 111 2.77 11.22 -5.75
C GLN A 111 2.43 10.17 -6.81
N ALA A 112 2.73 8.89 -6.56
CA ALA A 112 2.37 7.82 -7.47
C ALA A 112 0.84 7.70 -7.61
N MET A 113 0.10 7.77 -6.50
CA MET A 113 -1.37 7.74 -6.52
C MET A 113 -1.95 8.93 -7.29
N ASP A 114 -1.42 10.14 -7.07
CA ASP A 114 -1.86 11.35 -7.78
C ASP A 114 -1.61 11.28 -9.29
N ASN A 115 -0.51 10.63 -9.68
CA ASN A 115 -0.14 10.42 -11.07
C ASN A 115 -0.91 9.25 -11.73
N GLY A 116 -1.92 8.70 -11.05
CA GLY A 116 -2.81 7.66 -11.59
C GLY A 116 -2.28 6.24 -11.44
N ALA A 117 -1.32 5.99 -10.54
CA ALA A 117 -0.93 4.63 -10.22
C ALA A 117 -2.14 3.86 -9.64
N ALA A 118 -2.48 2.75 -10.28
CA ALA A 118 -3.70 2.00 -9.95
C ALA A 118 -3.41 0.95 -8.86
N PHE A 119 -3.43 1.31 -7.58
CA PHE A 119 -3.39 0.32 -6.49
C PHE A 119 -4.22 0.80 -5.30
N LEU A 120 -4.71 -0.16 -4.51
CA LEU A 120 -5.30 0.13 -3.21
C LEU A 120 -4.21 0.22 -2.14
N LEU A 121 -4.26 1.23 -1.30
CA LEU A 121 -3.34 1.43 -0.19
C LEU A 121 -3.97 0.95 1.13
N ILE A 122 -3.29 0.06 1.85
CA ILE A 122 -3.75 -0.40 3.18
C ILE A 122 -2.72 0.01 4.21
N LEU A 123 -3.08 0.97 5.06
CA LEU A 123 -2.24 1.46 6.15
C LEU A 123 -2.56 0.63 7.40
N LEU A 124 -1.56 0.02 8.02
CA LEU A 124 -1.74 -0.69 9.29
C LEU A 124 -1.12 0.14 10.41
N GLU A 125 -1.96 0.57 11.34
CA GLU A 125 -1.57 1.33 12.53
C GLU A 125 -1.67 0.40 13.75
N ASP A 126 -0.55 0.09 14.41
CA ASP A 126 -0.53 -0.87 15.53
C ASP A 126 -0.88 -0.21 16.90
N GLY A 127 -1.30 1.06 16.87
CA GLY A 127 -1.37 2.00 18.00
C GLY A 127 -1.79 1.40 19.33
N ALA A 128 -0.84 1.33 20.27
CA ALA A 128 -1.11 1.01 21.67
C ALA A 128 -1.19 2.27 22.56
N ASP A 129 -0.45 3.35 22.27
CA ASP A 129 -0.57 4.65 22.95
C ASP A 129 0.23 5.72 22.16
N GLY A 130 -0.38 6.86 21.81
CA GLY A 130 0.32 8.01 21.17
C GLY A 130 -0.51 8.80 20.15
N ASP A 131 -0.09 10.03 19.86
CA ASP A 131 -0.64 10.90 18.79
C ASP A 131 0.03 10.65 17.42
N ASP A 132 0.90 9.62 17.35
CA ASP A 132 1.55 9.20 16.11
C ASP A 132 0.50 8.59 15.17
N ARG A 133 0.29 9.27 14.04
CA ARG A 133 -0.63 8.85 12.98
C ARG A 133 0.14 8.55 11.70
N PRO A 134 -0.42 7.71 10.81
CA PRO A 134 0.12 7.59 9.46
C PRO A 134 0.27 8.96 8.79
N PRO A 135 1.27 9.14 7.90
CA PRO A 135 1.52 10.41 7.23
C PRO A 135 0.26 11.01 6.60
N PRO A 136 -0.05 12.30 6.84
CA PRO A 136 -1.23 12.96 6.29
C PRO A 136 -1.34 12.84 4.77
N ALA A 137 -0.19 12.89 4.07
CA ALA A 137 -0.11 12.71 2.63
C ALA A 137 -0.74 11.39 2.14
N LEU A 138 -0.73 10.33 2.94
CA LEU A 138 -1.39 9.07 2.60
C LEU A 138 -2.83 9.03 3.12
N MET A 139 -3.08 9.59 4.31
CA MET A 139 -4.42 9.62 4.91
C MET A 139 -5.42 10.40 4.05
N GLU A 140 -4.99 11.46 3.38
CA GLU A 140 -5.83 12.25 2.45
C GLU A 140 -6.23 11.49 1.17
N ARG A 141 -5.59 10.34 0.90
CA ARG A 141 -5.76 9.53 -0.33
C ARG A 141 -6.44 8.20 -0.08
N VAL A 142 -6.82 7.90 1.17
CA VAL A 142 -7.59 6.70 1.53
C VAL A 142 -8.99 7.09 1.98
N ALA A 143 -10.00 6.32 1.58
CA ALA A 143 -11.39 6.64 1.87
C ALA A 143 -11.85 6.23 3.27
N PHE A 144 -11.15 5.29 3.91
CA PHE A 144 -11.56 4.67 5.18
C PHE A 144 -10.42 4.62 6.20
#